data_AF-A0A916LZY3-F1
#
_entry.id   AF-A0A916LZY3-F1
#
_cell.length_a   1.000
_cell.length_b   1.000
_cell.length_c   1.000
_cell.angle_alpha   90.00
_cell.angle_beta   90.00
_cell.angle_gamma   90.00
#
_symmetry.space_group_name_H-M   'P 1'
#
loop_
_entity.id
_entity.type
_entity.pdbx_description
1 polymer ?
#
loop_
_entity_poly.entity_id
_entity_poly.type
_entity_poly.pdbx_seq_one_letter_code
_entity_poly.pdbx_strand_id
1 'polypeptide(L)'
;MPLAAPNSPAPPAPRGHSPQLDATHPPDFPAVHHPRFDTVFEPDDEIVSDILQCLTDPHCPFAEVAIRYKVSIEALALWLARPETRERVNTYRRAAALHVQMTAERELPIAAHALVRSIDDALYELTKCDWNPIRNGWTVTEQRRRARETVRKQVHLLRSLSKYTPTDPFAQPPPSHAPRGGGAESARRRESDSPEAPTPAPSPAPGGGGARVREGGGGSDSRTDKLTQRNAEIDHYITTRAAILAQTPPAPTPSAPSALSAHSDPSAYSPRNGHKPCAAACKAPCSAAPPFTPVTVTLTPARRLATQAGAPPPRPPA
;
A
#
# COMPACT_ATOMS: atom_id res chain seq x y z
N MET A 1 5.61 55.11 13.28
CA MET A 1 6.34 55.03 11.99
C MET A 1 5.67 53.96 11.14
N PRO A 2 5.44 54.20 9.85
CA PRO A 2 4.08 54.40 9.34
C PRO A 2 3.56 53.31 8.40
N LEU A 3 2.22 53.26 8.35
CA LEU A 3 1.34 53.05 7.19
C LEU A 3 1.44 51.71 6.44
N ALA A 4 0.48 50.85 6.76
CA ALA A 4 -0.08 49.85 5.89
C ALA A 4 -0.45 50.47 4.52
N ALA A 5 0.12 49.90 3.45
CA ALA A 5 -0.28 50.21 2.08
C ALA A 5 -1.52 49.38 1.69
N PRO A 6 -2.42 49.96 0.88
CA PRO A 6 -3.75 49.42 0.61
C PRO A 6 -3.73 48.27 -0.41
N ASN A 7 -4.70 47.37 -0.25
CA ASN A 7 -5.14 46.38 -1.23
C ASN A 7 -5.15 46.95 -2.66
N SER A 8 -4.19 46.54 -3.49
CA SER A 8 -4.32 46.69 -4.94
C SER A 8 -5.38 45.71 -5.43
N PRO A 9 -6.47 46.20 -6.05
CA PRO A 9 -7.46 45.33 -6.67
C PRO A 9 -6.81 44.57 -7.82
N ALA A 10 -7.00 43.25 -7.82
CA ALA A 10 -6.52 42.37 -8.87
C ALA A 10 -7.06 42.82 -10.25
N PRO A 11 -6.22 42.81 -11.31
CA PRO A 11 -6.66 43.18 -12.65
C PRO A 11 -7.76 42.22 -13.14
N PRO A 12 -8.78 42.72 -13.85
CA PRO A 12 -9.84 41.89 -14.39
C PRO A 12 -9.26 40.87 -15.38
N ALA A 13 -9.63 39.61 -15.21
CA ALA A 13 -9.23 38.53 -16.11
C ALA A 13 -9.63 38.88 -17.56
N PRO A 14 -8.75 38.64 -18.54
CA PRO A 14 -9.08 38.86 -19.95
C PRO A 14 -10.30 38.01 -20.31
N ARG A 15 -11.36 38.68 -20.78
CA ARG A 15 -12.53 38.02 -21.35
C ARG A 15 -12.07 37.26 -22.58
N GLY A 16 -11.88 35.95 -22.41
CA GLY A 16 -11.59 35.04 -23.52
C GLY A 16 -12.70 35.18 -24.55
N HIS A 17 -12.35 35.66 -25.73
CA HIS A 17 -13.18 35.54 -26.91
C HIS A 17 -13.39 34.05 -27.14
N SER A 18 -14.61 33.57 -26.87
CA SER A 18 -15.03 32.25 -27.31
C SER A 18 -14.78 32.20 -28.82
N PRO A 19 -13.92 31.31 -29.33
CA PRO A 19 -13.78 31.11 -30.75
C PRO A 19 -15.16 30.68 -31.25
N GLN A 20 -15.77 31.55 -32.03
CA GLN A 20 -17.01 31.31 -32.74
C GLN A 20 -16.69 30.15 -33.69
N LEU A 21 -17.05 28.94 -33.29
CA LEU A 21 -16.92 27.74 -34.12
C LEU A 21 -17.89 27.92 -35.28
N ASP A 22 -17.34 28.41 -36.38
CA ASP A 22 -17.97 28.43 -37.68
C ASP A 22 -18.52 27.03 -37.98
N ALA A 23 -19.81 26.96 -38.24
CA ALA A 23 -20.56 25.73 -38.50
C ALA A 23 -20.26 25.16 -39.90
N THR A 24 -18.97 25.06 -40.23
CA THR A 24 -18.49 24.59 -41.53
C THR A 24 -18.41 23.08 -41.50
N HIS A 25 -19.41 22.45 -42.10
CA HIS A 25 -19.48 21.05 -42.52
C HIS A 25 -19.10 19.98 -41.47
N PRO A 26 -20.02 19.07 -41.08
CA PRO A 26 -19.59 17.86 -40.39
C PRO A 26 -18.54 17.17 -41.28
N PRO A 27 -17.31 16.94 -40.80
CA PRO A 27 -16.34 16.19 -41.56
C PRO A 27 -16.98 14.85 -41.89
N ASP A 28 -17.03 14.52 -43.18
CA ASP A 28 -17.37 13.19 -43.67
C ASP A 28 -16.33 12.23 -43.09
N PHE A 29 -16.58 11.74 -41.88
CA PHE A 29 -15.81 10.66 -41.31
C PHE A 29 -16.05 9.47 -42.23
N PRO A 30 -15.01 8.96 -42.92
CA PRO A 30 -15.18 7.78 -43.76
C PRO A 30 -15.82 6.73 -42.89
N ALA A 31 -16.97 6.19 -43.31
CA ALA A 31 -17.72 5.20 -42.58
C ALA A 31 -16.77 4.07 -42.20
N VAL A 32 -16.27 4.10 -40.95
CA VAL A 32 -15.37 3.08 -40.44
C VAL A 32 -16.22 1.84 -40.44
N HIS A 33 -16.01 0.96 -41.41
CA HIS A 33 -16.67 -0.32 -41.49
C HIS A 33 -16.32 -1.06 -40.21
N HIS A 34 -17.23 -0.99 -39.23
CA HIS A 34 -17.11 -1.76 -38.02
C HIS A 34 -17.21 -3.22 -38.47
N PRO A 35 -16.21 -4.06 -38.16
CA PRO A 35 -16.33 -5.48 -38.41
C PRO A 35 -17.66 -5.92 -37.80
N ARG A 36 -18.50 -6.58 -38.60
CA ARG A 36 -19.75 -7.15 -38.10
C ARG A 36 -19.37 -8.33 -37.21
N PHE A 37 -19.09 -8.04 -35.95
CA PHE A 37 -18.92 -9.07 -34.93
C PHE A 37 -20.28 -9.71 -34.71
N ASP A 38 -20.33 -11.04 -34.70
CA ASP A 38 -21.53 -11.77 -34.33
C ASP A 38 -21.99 -11.29 -32.96
N THR A 39 -23.24 -10.84 -32.89
CA THR A 39 -23.78 -10.10 -31.73
C THR A 39 -24.00 -10.98 -30.50
N VAL A 40 -23.87 -12.30 -30.63
CA VAL A 40 -24.12 -13.27 -29.57
C VAL A 40 -22.79 -13.88 -29.12
N PHE A 41 -22.22 -13.31 -28.06
CA PHE A 41 -21.02 -13.82 -27.40
C PHE A 41 -21.40 -14.77 -26.26
N GLU A 42 -21.13 -16.06 -26.45
CA GLU A 42 -21.36 -17.14 -25.48
C GLU A 42 -20.08 -17.97 -25.31
N PRO A 43 -19.14 -17.49 -24.50
CA PRO A 43 -17.87 -18.19 -24.28
C PRO A 43 -18.08 -19.48 -23.47
N ASP A 44 -17.24 -20.47 -23.74
CA ASP A 44 -17.14 -21.70 -22.94
C ASP A 44 -16.73 -21.39 -21.50
N ASP A 45 -17.14 -22.24 -20.54
CA ASP A 45 -16.92 -22.01 -19.10
C ASP A 45 -15.43 -21.87 -18.70
N GLU A 46 -14.53 -22.54 -19.43
CA GLU A 46 -13.08 -22.39 -19.26
C GLU A 46 -12.62 -20.98 -19.63
N ILE A 47 -13.11 -20.45 -20.75
CA ILE A 47 -12.81 -19.10 -21.25
C ILE A 47 -13.45 -18.05 -20.32
N VAL A 48 -14.64 -18.32 -19.78
CA VAL A 48 -15.30 -17.42 -18.82
C VAL A 48 -14.41 -17.18 -17.61
N SER A 49 -13.80 -18.23 -17.06
CA SER A 49 -12.97 -18.11 -15.86
C SER A 49 -11.73 -17.25 -16.12
N ASP A 50 -11.11 -17.39 -17.30
CA ASP A 50 -9.94 -16.62 -17.72
C ASP A 50 -10.29 -15.14 -18.02
N ILE A 51 -11.43 -14.89 -18.68
CA ILE A 51 -11.98 -13.54 -18.87
C ILE A 51 -12.21 -12.87 -17.52
N LEU A 52 -12.88 -13.56 -16.59
CA LEU A 52 -13.17 -13.03 -15.25
C LEU A 52 -11.88 -12.74 -14.46
N GLN A 53 -10.87 -13.59 -14.59
CA GLN A 53 -9.56 -13.35 -13.98
C GLN A 53 -8.87 -12.11 -14.58
N CYS A 54 -8.88 -11.95 -15.90
CA CYS A 54 -8.35 -10.75 -16.55
C CYS A 54 -9.09 -9.47 -16.10
N LEU A 55 -10.41 -9.54 -15.94
CA LEU A 55 -11.22 -8.41 -15.46
C LEU A 55 -10.97 -8.04 -13.99
N THR A 56 -10.39 -8.94 -13.19
CA THR A 56 -9.99 -8.64 -11.81
C THR A 56 -8.62 -7.95 -11.70
N ASP A 57 -7.82 -7.94 -12.77
CA ASP A 57 -6.52 -7.28 -12.80
C ASP A 57 -6.67 -5.76 -13.05
N PRO A 58 -6.25 -4.88 -12.12
CA PRO A 58 -6.34 -3.43 -12.30
C PRO A 58 -5.48 -2.90 -13.45
N HIS A 59 -4.49 -3.68 -13.92
CA HIS A 59 -3.61 -3.28 -15.01
C HIS A 59 -4.09 -3.73 -16.39
N CYS A 60 -5.13 -4.56 -16.46
CA CYS A 60 -5.69 -5.04 -17.73
C CYS A 60 -6.90 -4.17 -18.15
N PRO A 61 -6.76 -3.28 -19.15
CA PRO A 61 -7.86 -2.44 -19.59
C PRO A 61 -8.94 -3.27 -20.29
N PHE A 62 -10.20 -2.86 -20.14
CA PHE A 62 -11.37 -3.57 -20.70
C PHE A 62 -11.27 -3.83 -22.22
N ALA A 63 -10.70 -2.87 -22.96
CA ALA A 63 -10.49 -3.02 -24.40
C ALA A 63 -9.45 -4.10 -24.74
N GLU A 64 -8.43 -4.30 -23.91
CA GLU A 64 -7.44 -5.36 -24.13
C GLU A 64 -8.05 -6.74 -23.92
N VAL A 65 -8.97 -6.91 -22.95
CA VAL A 65 -9.73 -8.15 -22.77
C VAL A 65 -10.53 -8.45 -24.02
N ALA A 66 -11.26 -7.47 -24.57
CA ALA A 66 -12.03 -7.64 -25.80
C ALA A 66 -11.13 -8.05 -26.99
N ILE A 67 -9.96 -7.41 -27.15
CA ILE A 67 -8.98 -7.75 -28.19
C ILE A 67 -8.43 -9.17 -27.99
N ARG A 68 -8.06 -9.55 -26.75
CA ARG A 68 -7.46 -10.84 -26.41
C ARG A 68 -8.38 -12.01 -26.78
N TYR A 69 -9.67 -11.87 -26.52
CA TYR A 69 -10.67 -12.91 -26.83
C TYR A 69 -11.36 -12.70 -28.19
N LYS A 70 -10.93 -11.71 -28.99
CA LYS A 70 -11.48 -11.37 -30.31
C LYS A 70 -12.99 -11.09 -30.29
N VAL A 71 -13.45 -10.39 -29.25
CA VAL A 71 -14.86 -10.02 -29.05
C VAL A 71 -15.00 -8.51 -29.21
N SER A 72 -16.15 -8.03 -29.67
CA SER A 72 -16.43 -6.59 -29.60
C SER A 72 -16.61 -6.14 -28.15
N ILE A 73 -16.21 -4.89 -27.86
CA ILE A 73 -16.41 -4.28 -26.53
C ILE A 73 -17.89 -4.30 -26.13
N GLU A 74 -18.79 -4.08 -27.10
CA GLU A 74 -20.24 -4.09 -26.90
C GLU A 74 -20.76 -5.48 -26.54
N ALA A 75 -20.32 -6.53 -27.23
CA ALA A 75 -20.74 -7.90 -26.95
C ALA A 75 -20.20 -8.37 -25.58
N LEU A 76 -18.97 -8.01 -25.22
CA LEU A 76 -18.42 -8.27 -23.88
C LEU A 76 -19.20 -7.51 -22.79
N ALA A 77 -19.57 -6.25 -23.03
CA ALA A 77 -20.36 -5.45 -22.11
C ALA A 77 -21.79 -6.01 -21.93
N LEU A 78 -22.43 -6.45 -23.02
CA LEU A 78 -23.73 -7.12 -22.98
C LEU A 78 -23.67 -8.46 -22.23
N TRP A 79 -22.61 -9.25 -22.44
CA TRP A 79 -22.38 -10.49 -21.70
C TRP A 79 -22.17 -10.24 -20.20
N LEU A 80 -21.42 -9.19 -19.82
CA LEU A 80 -21.28 -8.76 -18.43
C LEU A 80 -22.57 -8.17 -17.83
N ALA A 81 -23.50 -7.71 -18.66
CA ALA A 81 -24.79 -7.21 -18.20
C ALA A 81 -25.75 -8.34 -17.80
N ARG A 82 -25.49 -9.59 -18.20
CA ARG A 82 -26.30 -10.76 -17.82
C ARG A 82 -26.24 -11.00 -16.30
N PRO A 83 -27.37 -11.35 -15.65
CA PRO A 83 -27.43 -11.49 -14.19
C PRO A 83 -26.49 -12.58 -13.66
N GLU A 84 -26.43 -13.73 -14.34
CA GLU A 84 -25.54 -14.85 -13.97
C GLU A 84 -24.07 -14.43 -13.99
N THR A 85 -23.64 -13.73 -15.05
CA THR A 85 -22.27 -13.21 -15.15
C THR A 85 -21.98 -12.20 -14.06
N ARG A 86 -22.93 -11.31 -13.74
CA ARG A 86 -22.76 -10.34 -12.62
C ARG A 86 -22.58 -11.03 -11.28
N GLU A 87 -23.31 -12.11 -11.02
CA GLU A 87 -23.14 -12.91 -9.79
C GLU A 87 -21.75 -13.56 -9.72
N ARG A 88 -21.28 -14.13 -10.85
CA ARG A 88 -19.90 -14.66 -10.96
C ARG A 88 -18.87 -13.56 -10.71
N VAL A 89 -18.94 -12.43 -11.41
CA VAL A 89 -18.04 -11.27 -11.21
C VAL A 89 -18.03 -10.81 -9.75
N ASN A 90 -19.19 -10.72 -9.12
CA ASN A 90 -19.28 -10.36 -7.70
C ASN A 90 -18.59 -11.38 -6.79
N THR A 91 -18.68 -12.67 -7.10
CA THR A 91 -17.99 -13.73 -6.37
C THR A 91 -16.47 -13.60 -6.50
N TYR A 92 -15.96 -13.39 -7.71
CA TYR A 92 -14.52 -13.14 -7.93
C TYR A 92 -14.04 -11.87 -7.24
N ARG A 93 -14.81 -10.78 -7.32
CA ARG A 93 -14.47 -9.52 -6.62
C ARG A 93 -14.40 -9.72 -5.11
N ARG A 94 -15.32 -10.48 -4.53
CA ARG A 94 -15.32 -10.85 -3.10
C ARG A 94 -14.10 -11.69 -2.73
N ALA A 95 -13.78 -12.70 -3.53
CA ALA A 95 -12.60 -13.54 -3.32
C ALA A 95 -11.28 -12.74 -3.42
N ALA A 96 -11.17 -11.84 -4.41
CA ALA A 96 -10.03 -10.95 -4.57
C ALA A 96 -9.90 -9.98 -3.38
N ALA A 97 -11.00 -9.38 -2.94
CA ALA A 97 -11.02 -8.51 -1.76
C ALA A 97 -10.55 -9.24 -0.50
N LEU A 98 -11.03 -10.46 -0.27
CA LEU A 98 -10.56 -11.31 0.82
C LEU A 98 -9.07 -11.63 0.71
N HIS A 99 -8.59 -11.99 -0.48
CA HIS A 99 -7.18 -12.29 -0.70
C HIS A 99 -6.28 -11.08 -0.38
N VAL A 100 -6.68 -9.89 -0.86
CA VAL A 100 -5.97 -8.64 -0.56
C VAL A 100 -6.00 -8.35 0.95
N GLN A 101 -7.13 -8.55 1.62
CA GLN A 101 -7.25 -8.38 3.06
C GLN A 101 -6.34 -9.35 3.82
N MET A 102 -6.38 -10.65 3.51
CA MET A 102 -5.51 -11.66 4.14
C MET A 102 -4.03 -11.35 3.92
N THR A 103 -3.68 -10.88 2.72
CA THR A 103 -2.31 -10.45 2.41
C THR A 103 -1.93 -9.22 3.25
N ALA A 104 -2.80 -8.21 3.33
CA ALA A 104 -2.56 -7.03 4.14
C ALA A 104 -2.41 -7.36 5.63
N GLU A 105 -3.25 -8.25 6.17
CA GLU A 105 -3.18 -8.74 7.55
C GLU A 105 -1.88 -9.50 7.81
N ARG A 106 -1.42 -10.31 6.85
CA ARG A 106 -0.13 -11.02 6.92
C ARG A 106 1.06 -10.06 6.92
N GLU A 107 1.00 -8.98 6.15
CA GLU A 107 2.09 -7.99 6.02
C GLU A 107 2.07 -6.94 7.15
N LEU A 108 0.96 -6.80 7.89
CA LEU A 108 0.82 -5.80 8.96
C LEU A 108 1.89 -5.89 10.06
N PRO A 109 2.29 -7.08 10.55
CA PRO A 109 3.40 -7.20 11.50
C PRO A 109 4.73 -6.73 10.91
N ILE A 110 4.98 -6.99 9.63
CA ILE A 110 6.23 -6.58 8.94
C ILE A 110 6.26 -5.05 8.84
N ALA A 111 5.16 -4.43 8.45
CA ALA A 111 5.02 -2.97 8.42
C ALA A 111 5.22 -2.34 9.81
N ALA A 112 4.65 -2.96 10.86
CA ALA A 112 4.84 -2.50 12.23
C ALA A 112 6.31 -2.58 12.68
N HIS A 113 7.00 -3.69 12.40
CA HIS A 113 8.43 -3.83 12.68
C HIS A 113 9.28 -2.81 11.93
N ALA A 114 8.98 -2.56 10.65
CA ALA A 114 9.68 -1.56 9.85
C ALA A 114 9.51 -0.14 10.42
N LEU A 115 8.30 0.20 10.89
CA LEU A 115 8.04 1.48 11.56
C LEU A 115 8.82 1.62 12.87
N VAL A 116 8.86 0.57 13.71
CA VAL A 116 9.63 0.58 14.96
C VAL A 116 11.12 0.82 14.68
N ARG A 117 11.69 0.06 13.74
CA ARG A 117 13.10 0.22 13.35
C ARG A 117 13.39 1.64 12.84
N SER A 118 12.51 2.20 12.01
CA SER A 118 12.70 3.56 11.50
C SER A 118 12.61 4.63 12.58
N ILE A 119 11.77 4.42 13.61
CA ILE A 119 11.73 5.29 14.79
C ILE A 119 13.05 5.19 15.56
N ASP A 120 13.56 3.98 15.79
CA ASP A 120 14.83 3.77 16.50
C ASP A 120 16.01 4.43 15.75
N ASP A 121 16.07 4.27 14.42
CA ASP A 121 17.07 4.94 13.58
C ASP A 121 16.98 6.47 13.69
N ALA A 122 15.76 7.02 13.64
CA ALA A 122 15.56 8.47 13.78
C ALA A 122 15.90 9.00 15.19
N LEU A 123 15.65 8.22 16.24
CA LEU A 123 16.05 8.56 17.61
C LEU A 123 17.57 8.45 17.81
N TYR A 124 18.20 7.47 17.16
CA TYR A 124 19.64 7.32 17.15
C TYR A 124 20.32 8.53 16.49
N GLU A 125 19.83 8.99 15.33
CA GLU A 125 20.30 10.23 14.69
C GLU A 125 20.11 11.45 15.60
N LEU A 126 18.97 11.55 16.29
CA LEU A 126 18.71 12.65 17.22
C LEU A 126 19.65 12.66 18.44
N THR A 127 20.07 11.48 18.92
CA THR A 127 20.92 11.33 20.12
C THR A 127 22.41 11.39 19.81
N LYS A 128 22.85 10.84 18.66
CA LYS A 128 24.27 10.73 18.29
C LYS A 128 24.84 11.97 17.62
N CYS A 129 24.01 12.83 17.01
CA CYS A 129 24.51 14.12 16.53
C CYS A 129 24.92 14.99 17.72
N ASP A 130 26.23 15.11 17.96
CA ASP A 130 26.83 16.04 18.92
C ASP A 130 26.24 17.44 18.69
N TRP A 131 25.34 17.83 19.59
CA TRP A 131 24.65 19.10 19.48
C TRP A 131 25.59 20.22 19.90
N ASN A 132 26.31 20.77 18.93
CA ASN A 132 27.01 22.02 19.11
C ASN A 132 26.27 23.13 18.34
N PRO A 133 25.41 23.92 18.99
CA PRO A 133 24.61 24.96 18.32
C PRO A 133 25.47 26.07 17.69
N ILE A 134 26.74 26.18 18.08
CA ILE A 134 27.70 27.17 17.55
C ILE A 134 28.32 26.66 16.25
N ARG A 135 28.57 25.34 16.15
CA ARG A 135 29.25 24.72 14.99
C ARG A 135 28.26 24.21 13.94
N ASN A 136 27.07 23.82 14.38
CA ASN A 136 26.06 23.20 13.54
C ASN A 136 25.04 24.27 13.17
N GLY A 137 25.24 24.91 12.01
CA GLY A 137 24.37 25.98 11.53
C GLY A 137 22.89 25.58 11.36
N TRP A 138 22.09 26.50 10.83
CA TRP A 138 20.63 26.36 10.67
C TRP A 138 20.18 25.05 9.99
N THR A 139 21.00 24.49 9.10
CA THR A 139 20.71 23.22 8.41
C THR A 139 20.52 22.03 9.37
N VAL A 140 21.32 21.95 10.45
CA VAL A 140 21.20 20.87 11.44
C VAL A 140 19.95 21.05 12.29
N THR A 141 19.57 22.30 12.60
CA THR A 141 18.31 22.57 13.29
C THR A 141 17.09 22.16 12.48
N GLU A 142 17.12 22.41 11.17
CA GLU A 142 16.03 22.04 10.25
C GLU A 142 15.98 20.51 10.03
N GLN A 143 17.12 19.84 9.90
CA GLN A 143 17.18 18.37 9.81
C GLN A 143 16.59 17.71 11.07
N ARG A 144 16.92 18.23 12.26
CA ARG A 144 16.32 17.75 13.52
C ARG A 144 14.82 18.01 13.59
N ARG A 145 14.36 19.17 13.10
CA ARG A 145 12.93 19.47 13.01
C ARG A 145 12.21 18.42 12.14
N ARG A 146 12.76 18.12 10.96
CA ARG A 146 12.22 17.10 10.04
C ARG A 146 12.26 15.71 10.65
N ALA A 147 13.35 15.29 11.28
CA ALA A 147 13.46 13.99 11.94
C ALA A 147 12.39 13.81 13.04
N ARG A 148 12.18 14.82 13.88
CA ARG A 148 11.10 14.81 14.90
C ARG A 148 9.71 14.73 14.27
N GLU A 149 9.50 15.42 13.16
CA GLU A 149 8.24 15.39 12.44
C GLU A 149 7.97 13.99 11.83
N THR A 150 9.00 13.35 11.26
CA THR A 150 8.95 11.97 10.76
C THR A 150 8.61 10.99 11.88
N VAL A 151 9.28 11.08 13.03
CA VAL A 151 9.00 10.21 14.20
C VAL A 151 7.55 10.37 14.66
N ARG A 152 7.04 11.60 14.76
CA ARG A 152 5.62 11.84 15.13
C ARG A 152 4.66 11.20 14.14
N LYS A 153 4.93 11.31 12.83
CA LYS A 153 4.11 10.67 11.78
C LYS A 153 4.15 9.15 11.90
N GLN A 154 5.32 8.56 12.15
CA GLN A 154 5.48 7.12 12.30
C GLN A 154 4.79 6.58 13.56
N VAL A 155 4.93 7.25 14.70
CA VAL A 155 4.23 6.90 15.95
C VAL A 155 2.72 7.00 15.75
N HIS A 156 2.25 8.03 15.04
CA HIS A 156 0.84 8.15 14.69
C HIS A 156 0.35 6.98 13.82
N LEU A 157 1.10 6.60 12.79
CA LEU A 157 0.80 5.43 11.94
C LEU A 157 0.77 4.13 12.76
N LEU A 158 1.75 3.92 13.63
CA LEU A 158 1.80 2.74 14.50
C LEU A 158 0.60 2.67 15.44
N ARG A 159 0.16 3.82 15.97
CA ARG A 159 -1.07 3.92 16.79
C ARG A 159 -2.33 3.66 15.97
N SER A 160 -2.34 4.01 14.69
CA SER A 160 -3.46 3.68 13.80
C SER A 160 -3.49 2.18 13.48
N LEU A 161 -2.33 1.58 13.22
CA LEU A 161 -2.20 0.12 13.04
C LEU A 161 -2.61 -0.65 14.30
N SER A 162 -2.31 -0.15 15.50
CA SER A 162 -2.72 -0.81 16.75
C SER A 162 -4.23 -0.79 17.00
N LYS A 163 -4.97 0.05 16.28
CA LYS A 163 -6.44 0.12 16.32
C LYS A 163 -7.10 -0.60 15.17
N TYR A 164 -6.32 -1.16 14.25
CA TYR A 164 -6.85 -1.88 13.10
C TYR A 164 -7.66 -3.07 13.62
N THR A 165 -8.97 -3.00 13.39
CA THR A 165 -9.89 -4.12 13.58
C THR A 165 -10.24 -4.57 12.18
N PRO A 166 -9.94 -5.83 11.79
CA PRO A 166 -10.29 -6.30 10.47
C PRO A 166 -11.81 -6.21 10.33
N THR A 167 -12.26 -5.30 9.46
CA THR A 167 -13.67 -5.22 9.09
C THR A 167 -13.97 -6.46 8.28
N ASP A 168 -14.94 -7.26 8.71
CA ASP A 168 -15.43 -8.37 7.89
C ASP A 168 -15.95 -7.78 6.56
N PRO A 169 -15.36 -8.15 5.40
CA PRO A 169 -15.75 -7.61 4.11
C PRO A 169 -17.18 -8.03 3.71
N PHE A 170 -17.76 -8.98 4.44
CA PHE A 170 -19.14 -9.44 4.28
C PHE A 170 -20.07 -9.00 5.37
N ALA A 171 -19.59 -8.30 6.40
CA ALA A 171 -20.49 -7.63 7.31
C ALA A 171 -21.32 -6.67 6.47
N GLN A 172 -22.59 -7.02 6.26
CA GLN A 172 -23.53 -6.12 5.62
C GLN A 172 -23.41 -4.79 6.36
N PRO A 173 -23.28 -3.66 5.63
CA PRO A 173 -23.27 -2.37 6.29
C PRO A 173 -24.49 -2.37 7.21
N PRO A 174 -24.31 -2.04 8.51
CA PRO A 174 -25.43 -2.06 9.45
C PRO A 174 -26.57 -1.31 8.79
N PRO A 175 -27.79 -1.90 8.73
CA PRO A 175 -28.88 -1.35 7.94
C PRO A 175 -28.95 0.11 8.31
N SER A 176 -28.53 0.96 7.36
CA SER A 176 -28.46 2.39 7.59
C SER A 176 -29.84 2.72 8.07
N HIS A 177 -29.97 3.05 9.36
CA HIS A 177 -31.23 3.46 9.92
C HIS A 177 -31.56 4.70 9.12
N ALA A 178 -32.33 4.51 8.04
CA ALA A 178 -32.77 5.57 7.16
C ALA A 178 -33.20 6.67 8.09
N PRO A 179 -32.66 7.90 7.96
CA PRO A 179 -32.86 8.96 8.92
C PRO A 179 -34.35 9.01 9.18
N ARG A 180 -34.76 8.48 10.35
CA ARG A 180 -36.15 8.35 10.71
C ARG A 180 -36.63 9.78 10.70
N GLY A 181 -37.45 10.12 9.73
CA GLY A 181 -37.86 11.49 9.39
C GLY A 181 -38.62 12.14 10.53
N GLY A 182 -37.91 12.47 11.60
CA GLY A 182 -38.41 13.01 12.86
C GLY A 182 -37.63 14.28 13.22
N GLY A 183 -37.46 15.17 12.25
CA GLY A 183 -36.66 16.38 12.43
C GLY A 183 -37.14 17.58 11.60
N ALA A 184 -38.43 17.67 11.30
CA ALA A 184 -39.03 18.88 10.72
C ALA A 184 -39.58 19.86 11.78
N GLU A 185 -39.51 19.55 13.08
CA GLU A 185 -40.26 20.29 14.11
C GLU A 185 -39.44 20.68 15.34
N SER A 186 -38.25 21.26 15.15
CA SER A 186 -37.54 21.96 16.25
C SER A 186 -36.72 23.18 15.84
N ALA A 187 -36.86 23.67 14.60
CA ALA A 187 -36.15 24.85 14.11
C ALA A 187 -36.77 26.20 14.51
N ARG A 188 -37.51 26.31 15.64
CA ARG A 188 -38.18 27.57 16.04
C ARG A 188 -37.98 28.04 17.48
N ARG A 189 -37.02 27.51 18.23
CA ARG A 189 -36.84 28.00 19.61
C ARG A 189 -35.41 27.91 20.12
N ARG A 190 -34.59 28.90 19.77
CA ARG A 190 -33.53 29.51 20.60
C ARG A 190 -32.76 30.52 19.77
N GLU A 191 -33.49 31.56 19.40
CA GLU A 191 -32.92 32.89 19.21
C GLU A 191 -33.13 33.59 20.56
N SER A 192 -32.11 34.34 21.01
CA SER A 192 -32.03 35.04 22.30
C SER A 192 -31.62 34.17 23.50
N ASP A 193 -30.32 34.11 23.80
CA ASP A 193 -29.83 34.73 25.05
C ASP A 193 -28.33 34.50 25.31
N SER A 194 -27.60 35.64 25.39
CA SER A 194 -26.51 35.94 26.33
C SER A 194 -25.16 35.18 26.27
N PRO A 195 -24.08 35.69 26.92
CA PRO A 195 -23.61 37.08 26.97
C PRO A 195 -22.07 37.17 26.75
N GLU A 196 -21.63 38.42 26.52
CA GLU A 196 -20.39 39.09 26.94
C GLU A 196 -19.14 38.25 27.33
N ALA A 197 -18.08 38.44 26.55
CA ALA A 197 -16.77 37.83 26.73
C ALA A 197 -16.04 38.36 27.99
N PRO A 198 -15.49 37.50 28.86
CA PRO A 198 -14.60 37.93 29.92
C PRO A 198 -13.22 38.32 29.37
N THR A 199 -12.78 39.50 29.78
CA THR A 199 -11.49 40.15 29.51
C THR A 199 -10.30 39.27 30.00
N PRO A 200 -9.19 39.18 29.24
CA PRO A 200 -8.01 38.43 29.68
C PRO A 200 -7.23 39.16 30.78
N ALA A 201 -6.93 38.45 31.87
CA ALA A 201 -6.08 38.91 32.97
C ALA A 201 -4.58 38.96 32.56
N PRO A 202 -3.78 39.88 33.14
CA PRO A 202 -2.37 40.05 32.80
C PRO A 202 -1.44 38.99 33.41
N SER A 203 -0.38 38.68 32.65
CA SER A 203 0.73 37.77 32.95
C SER A 203 1.43 38.01 34.30
N PRO A 204 1.75 36.96 35.06
CA PRO A 204 2.74 37.03 36.12
C PRO A 204 4.18 36.91 35.57
N ALA A 205 5.06 37.75 36.13
CA ALA A 205 6.49 37.88 35.85
C ALA A 205 7.31 36.61 36.15
N PRO A 206 8.52 36.47 35.57
CA PRO A 206 9.41 35.34 35.80
C PRO A 206 10.10 35.44 37.18
N GLY A 207 9.72 34.56 38.10
CA GLY A 207 10.44 34.33 39.34
C GLY A 207 11.65 33.43 39.11
N GLY A 208 12.85 34.00 39.25
CA GLY A 208 14.11 33.27 39.32
C GLY A 208 14.20 32.42 40.58
N GLY A 209 14.64 31.17 40.44
CA GLY A 209 14.78 30.24 41.56
C GLY A 209 15.75 29.11 41.27
N GLY A 210 17.01 29.32 41.69
CA GLY A 210 17.87 28.31 42.32
C GLY A 210 18.21 27.03 41.54
N ALA A 211 19.31 27.08 40.78
CA ALA A 211 20.07 25.90 40.42
C ALA A 211 20.67 25.25 41.68
N ARG A 212 20.11 24.14 42.15
CA ARG A 212 20.82 23.17 43.00
C ARG A 212 21.50 22.15 42.09
N VAL A 213 22.82 22.28 41.99
CA VAL A 213 23.74 21.24 41.52
C VAL A 213 23.58 20.03 42.45
N ARG A 214 23.06 18.94 41.93
CA ARG A 214 23.11 17.62 42.57
C ARG A 214 24.06 16.76 41.76
N GLU A 215 25.33 16.81 42.14
CA GLU A 215 26.29 15.78 41.79
C GLU A 215 25.92 14.48 42.52
N GLY A 216 26.10 13.37 41.82
CA GLY A 216 25.83 12.01 42.30
C GLY A 216 25.08 11.25 41.21
N GLY A 217 25.59 10.16 40.66
CA GLY A 217 26.70 9.28 41.02
C GLY A 217 26.49 8.03 40.16
N GLY A 218 27.58 7.41 39.71
CA GLY A 218 27.61 6.38 38.67
C GLY A 218 26.56 5.27 38.76
N GLY A 219 25.97 4.95 37.61
CA GLY A 219 25.06 3.82 37.43
C GLY A 219 24.62 3.61 35.97
N SER A 220 25.47 3.93 34.99
CA SER A 220 25.10 3.89 33.56
C SER A 220 25.28 2.52 32.87
N ASP A 221 25.99 1.58 33.49
CA ASP A 221 26.43 0.36 32.76
C ASP A 221 25.30 -0.66 32.57
N SER A 222 24.31 -0.72 33.48
CA SER A 222 23.20 -1.69 33.37
C SER A 222 22.19 -1.35 32.26
N ARG A 223 22.11 -0.08 31.83
CA ARG A 223 21.10 0.35 30.84
C ARG A 223 21.58 0.14 29.41
N THR A 224 22.88 0.29 29.16
CA THR A 224 23.48 -0.01 27.86
C THR A 224 23.46 -1.51 27.59
N ASP A 225 23.74 -2.34 28.60
CA ASP A 225 23.77 -3.81 28.46
C ASP A 225 22.39 -4.41 28.14
N LYS A 226 21.33 -3.86 28.74
CA LYS A 226 19.95 -4.29 28.42
C LYS A 226 19.53 -3.90 27.00
N LEU A 227 20.06 -2.81 26.47
CA LEU A 227 19.75 -2.34 25.11
C LEU A 227 20.51 -3.16 24.06
N THR A 228 21.79 -3.45 24.28
CA THR A 228 22.57 -4.37 23.42
C THR A 228 21.99 -5.78 23.44
N GLN A 229 21.54 -6.26 24.60
CA GLN A 229 20.88 -7.57 24.69
C GLN A 229 19.57 -7.62 23.90
N ARG A 230 18.71 -6.59 23.99
CA ARG A 230 17.48 -6.52 23.18
C ARG A 230 17.76 -6.42 21.69
N ASN A 231 18.79 -5.68 21.29
CA ASN A 231 19.14 -5.55 19.88
C ASN A 231 19.65 -6.87 19.31
N ALA A 232 20.47 -7.62 20.06
CA ALA A 232 20.91 -8.96 19.66
C ALA A 232 19.74 -9.96 19.54
N GLU A 233 18.74 -9.86 20.41
CA GLU A 233 17.54 -10.70 20.37
C GLU A 233 16.65 -10.38 19.15
N ILE A 234 16.53 -9.09 18.80
CA ILE A 234 15.83 -8.63 17.59
C ILE A 234 16.56 -9.11 16.34
N ASP A 235 17.89 -8.96 16.28
CA ASP A 235 18.69 -9.42 15.15
C ASP A 235 18.59 -10.94 14.99
N HIS A 236 18.65 -11.70 16.09
CA HIS A 236 18.45 -13.15 16.07
C HIS A 236 17.06 -13.54 15.54
N TYR A 237 16.01 -12.83 15.95
CA TYR A 237 14.65 -13.05 15.45
C TYR A 237 14.54 -12.74 13.95
N ILE A 238 15.16 -11.66 13.47
CA ILE A 238 15.18 -11.28 12.05
C ILE A 238 15.91 -12.35 11.23
N THR A 239 17.10 -12.77 11.65
CA THR A 239 17.89 -13.80 10.95
C THR A 239 17.15 -15.13 10.92
N THR A 240 16.54 -15.55 12.03
CA THR A 240 15.79 -16.80 12.10
C THR A 240 14.56 -16.76 11.19
N ARG A 241 13.83 -15.64 11.15
CA ARG A 241 12.65 -15.50 10.30
C ARG A 241 13.01 -15.42 8.81
N ALA A 242 14.12 -14.78 8.45
CA ALA A 242 14.66 -14.80 7.10
C ALA A 242 15.07 -16.22 6.67
N ALA A 243 15.68 -17.00 7.56
CA ALA A 243 16.03 -18.41 7.30
C ALA A 243 14.79 -19.29 7.10
N ILE A 244 13.72 -19.07 7.88
CA ILE A 244 12.43 -19.78 7.69
C ILE A 244 11.83 -19.43 6.33
N LEU A 245 11.85 -18.16 5.93
CA LEU A 245 11.34 -17.74 4.62
C LEU A 245 12.17 -18.33 3.47
N ALA A 246 13.49 -18.41 3.62
CA ALA A 246 14.38 -19.03 2.63
C ALA A 246 14.23 -20.55 2.52
N GLN A 247 13.73 -21.22 3.56
CA GLN A 247 13.43 -22.67 3.55
C GLN A 247 12.04 -22.98 2.97
N THR A 248 11.22 -21.98 2.66
CA THR A 248 9.96 -22.19 1.95
C THR A 248 10.29 -22.64 0.54
N PRO A 249 9.97 -23.88 0.13
CA PRO A 249 10.25 -24.34 -1.22
C PRO A 249 9.54 -23.40 -2.21
N PRO A 250 10.19 -23.00 -3.30
CA PRO A 250 9.55 -22.20 -4.34
C PRO A 250 8.29 -22.95 -4.79
N ALA A 251 7.17 -22.22 -4.88
CA ALA A 251 5.93 -22.77 -5.40
C ALA A 251 6.22 -23.50 -6.72
N PRO A 252 5.62 -24.69 -6.96
CA PRO A 252 5.88 -25.45 -8.18
C PRO A 252 5.59 -24.55 -9.37
N THR A 253 6.63 -24.25 -10.14
CA THR A 253 6.50 -23.49 -11.38
C THR A 253 5.56 -24.26 -12.30
N PRO A 254 4.48 -23.64 -12.81
CA PRO A 254 3.62 -24.29 -13.78
C PRO A 254 4.49 -24.68 -14.98
N SER A 255 4.50 -25.97 -15.30
CA SER A 255 5.31 -26.55 -16.36
C SER A 255 5.03 -25.82 -17.66
N ALA A 256 6.08 -25.24 -18.26
CA ALA A 256 5.98 -24.54 -19.53
C ALA A 256 5.40 -25.49 -20.60
N PRO A 257 4.42 -25.05 -21.40
CA PRO A 257 3.90 -25.85 -22.50
C PRO A 257 5.05 -26.12 -23.48
N SER A 258 5.25 -27.40 -23.81
CA SER A 258 6.25 -27.87 -24.74
C SER A 258 6.15 -27.13 -26.08
N ALA A 259 7.20 -26.39 -26.44
CA ALA A 259 7.30 -25.72 -27.72
C ALA A 259 7.39 -26.78 -28.84
N LEU A 260 6.35 -26.82 -29.66
CA LEU A 260 6.35 -27.50 -30.95
C LEU A 260 7.35 -26.83 -31.89
N SER A 261 8.23 -27.65 -32.46
CA SER A 261 9.17 -27.31 -33.52
C SER A 261 8.49 -26.62 -34.70
N ALA A 262 9.02 -25.47 -35.11
CA ALA A 262 8.82 -24.93 -36.44
C ALA A 262 10.19 -24.65 -37.06
N HIS A 263 10.54 -25.47 -38.05
CA HIS A 263 11.59 -25.21 -39.03
C HIS A 263 11.27 -23.94 -39.81
N SER A 264 12.23 -23.02 -39.93
CA SER A 264 12.30 -22.05 -41.03
C SER A 264 13.74 -21.56 -41.19
N ASP A 265 14.22 -21.67 -42.43
CA ASP A 265 15.57 -21.41 -42.90
C ASP A 265 16.02 -19.93 -42.81
N PRO A 266 17.35 -19.67 -42.78
CA PRO A 266 17.92 -18.33 -42.76
C PRO A 266 18.23 -17.82 -44.17
N SER A 267 17.69 -16.67 -44.56
CA SER A 267 18.14 -15.95 -45.76
C SER A 267 18.46 -14.49 -45.44
N ALA A 268 19.78 -14.25 -45.36
CA ALA A 268 20.52 -13.06 -45.76
C ALA A 268 19.81 -11.69 -45.72
N TYR A 269 20.12 -10.87 -44.72
CA TYR A 269 20.33 -9.44 -44.93
C TYR A 269 21.22 -8.82 -43.83
N SER A 270 22.43 -8.42 -44.21
CA SER A 270 23.25 -7.42 -43.53
C SER A 270 23.96 -6.65 -44.65
N PRO A 271 24.07 -5.30 -44.60
CA PRO A 271 25.17 -4.76 -43.82
C PRO A 271 24.99 -3.33 -43.24
N ARG A 272 25.96 -2.99 -42.38
CA ARG A 272 26.57 -1.67 -42.10
C ARG A 272 25.80 -0.63 -41.27
N ASN A 273 26.28 -0.47 -40.03
CA ASN A 273 26.92 0.74 -39.47
C ASN A 273 27.39 0.35 -38.05
N GLY A 274 28.63 0.51 -37.60
CA GLY A 274 29.60 1.54 -37.89
C GLY A 274 29.85 2.44 -36.67
N HIS A 275 30.04 1.91 -35.46
CA HIS A 275 30.57 2.69 -34.33
C HIS A 275 31.51 1.87 -33.43
N LYS A 276 32.68 2.48 -33.18
CA LYS A 276 33.83 1.97 -32.43
C LYS A 276 33.55 1.83 -30.92
N PRO A 277 34.29 0.95 -30.22
CA PRO A 277 34.20 0.78 -28.77
C PRO A 277 35.10 1.79 -28.03
N CYS A 278 34.55 2.44 -26.99
CA CYS A 278 35.35 3.08 -25.95
C CYS A 278 35.55 2.09 -24.79
N ALA A 279 36.78 1.60 -24.67
CA ALA A 279 37.29 0.90 -23.52
C ALA A 279 37.77 1.93 -22.48
N ALA A 280 37.24 1.87 -21.25
CA ALA A 280 37.92 2.43 -20.07
C ALA A 280 37.39 1.79 -18.78
N ALA A 281 38.21 0.89 -18.24
CA ALA A 281 38.55 0.73 -16.82
C ALA A 281 37.43 0.68 -15.75
N CYS A 282 37.07 -0.56 -15.37
CA CYS A 282 36.74 -0.90 -13.98
C CYS A 282 37.47 -2.21 -13.62
N LYS A 283 38.62 -2.09 -12.96
CA LYS A 283 39.33 -3.20 -12.28
C LYS A 283 38.95 -3.15 -10.80
N ALA A 284 38.16 -4.10 -10.32
CA ALA A 284 38.10 -4.48 -8.91
C ALA A 284 37.76 -5.99 -8.82
N PRO A 285 38.37 -6.75 -7.90
CA PRO A 285 38.38 -8.21 -7.93
C PRO A 285 37.09 -8.83 -7.40
N CYS A 286 36.53 -9.78 -8.16
CA CYS A 286 35.48 -10.68 -7.73
C CYS A 286 36.03 -11.64 -6.66
N SER A 287 35.48 -11.56 -5.45
CA SER A 287 35.68 -12.54 -4.39
C SER A 287 34.98 -13.85 -4.79
N ALA A 288 35.76 -14.92 -4.88
CA ALA A 288 35.25 -16.27 -5.13
C ALA A 288 34.30 -16.72 -4.02
N ALA A 289 33.10 -17.16 -4.39
CA ALA A 289 32.18 -17.84 -3.50
C ALA A 289 32.62 -19.31 -3.33
N PRO A 290 32.55 -19.89 -2.12
CA PRO A 290 32.88 -21.30 -1.91
C PRO A 290 31.80 -22.24 -2.45
N PRO A 291 32.14 -23.48 -2.83
CA PRO A 291 31.20 -24.45 -3.38
C PRO A 291 30.22 -24.96 -2.31
N PHE A 292 28.93 -24.93 -2.64
CA PHE A 292 27.86 -25.55 -1.85
C PHE A 292 28.01 -27.07 -1.86
N THR A 293 28.03 -27.68 -0.67
CA THR A 293 27.87 -29.12 -0.48
C THR A 293 26.37 -29.45 -0.31
N PRO A 294 25.85 -30.50 -0.95
CA PRO A 294 24.45 -30.90 -0.76
C PRO A 294 24.28 -31.61 0.59
N VAL A 295 23.39 -31.08 1.44
CA VAL A 295 22.97 -31.72 2.69
C VAL A 295 21.84 -32.70 2.37
N THR A 296 22.07 -33.99 2.59
CA THR A 296 21.05 -35.03 2.49
C THR A 296 20.18 -35.03 3.75
N VAL A 297 18.91 -34.64 3.64
CA VAL A 297 17.95 -34.66 4.75
C VAL A 297 17.17 -35.97 4.70
N THR A 298 17.34 -36.81 5.73
CA THR A 298 16.56 -38.03 5.95
C THR A 298 15.27 -37.68 6.67
N LEU A 299 14.13 -37.81 5.99
CA LEU A 299 12.80 -37.60 6.56
C LEU A 299 12.40 -38.78 7.46
N THR A 300 12.19 -38.50 8.75
CA THR A 300 11.62 -39.45 9.71
C THR A 300 10.09 -39.27 9.74
N PRO A 301 9.27 -40.33 9.61
CA PRO A 301 7.82 -40.18 9.57
C PRO A 301 7.23 -39.86 10.94
N ALA A 302 6.46 -38.77 11.02
CA ALA A 302 5.75 -38.33 12.21
C ALA A 302 4.54 -39.23 12.52
N ARG A 303 4.50 -39.68 13.77
CA ARG A 303 3.52 -40.55 14.42
C ARG A 303 2.16 -39.84 14.52
N ARG A 304 1.12 -40.41 13.88
CA ARG A 304 -0.28 -39.94 14.00
C ARG A 304 -0.78 -40.13 15.43
N LEU A 305 -1.14 -39.04 16.10
CA LEU A 305 -2.01 -39.05 17.28
C LEU A 305 -3.47 -39.02 16.79
N ALA A 306 -4.19 -40.11 17.02
CA ALA A 306 -5.62 -40.20 16.77
C ALA A 306 -6.36 -39.56 17.95
N THR A 307 -7.03 -38.44 17.69
CA THR A 307 -7.95 -37.81 18.64
C THR A 307 -9.28 -38.55 18.58
N GLN A 308 -9.57 -39.33 19.62
CA GLN A 308 -10.81 -40.06 19.79
C GLN A 308 -11.93 -39.07 20.13
N ALA A 309 -12.87 -38.87 19.19
CA ALA A 309 -14.06 -38.06 19.40
C ALA A 309 -15.02 -38.79 20.37
N GLY A 310 -15.22 -38.21 21.55
CA GLY A 310 -16.17 -38.72 22.55
C GLY A 310 -17.61 -38.51 22.09
N ALA A 311 -18.40 -39.57 22.14
CA ALA A 311 -19.84 -39.55 21.89
C ALA A 311 -20.59 -38.81 23.02
N PRO A 312 -21.67 -38.05 22.71
CA PRO A 312 -22.47 -37.38 23.72
C PRO A 312 -23.36 -38.38 24.50
N PRO A 313 -23.62 -38.13 25.80
CA PRO A 313 -24.41 -39.02 26.64
C PRO A 313 -25.92 -38.98 26.31
N PRO A 314 -26.66 -40.09 26.54
CA PRO A 314 -28.09 -40.17 26.26
C PRO A 314 -28.92 -39.34 27.25
N ARG A 315 -30.00 -38.75 26.73
CA ARG A 315 -31.02 -38.05 27.54
C ARG A 315 -31.88 -39.05 28.34
N PRO A 316 -32.27 -38.71 29.58
CA PRO A 316 -33.18 -39.55 30.36
C PRO A 316 -34.61 -39.51 29.80
N PRO A 317 -35.38 -40.61 29.95
CA PRO A 317 -36.78 -40.67 29.53
C PRO A 317 -37.69 -39.86 30.47
N ALA A 318 -38.80 -39.37 29.90
CA ALA A 318 -39.87 -38.63 30.57
C ALA A 318 -40.83 -39.55 31.33
#